data_AF-A0A968GVQ3-F1
#
_entry.id   AF-A0A968GVQ3-F1
#
_cell.length_a   1.000
_cell.length_b   1.000
_cell.length_c   1.000
_cell.angle_alpha   90.00
_cell.angle_beta   90.00
_cell.angle_gamma   90.00
#
_symmetry.space_group_name_H-M   'P 1'
#
loop_
_entity.id
_entity.type
_entity.pdbx_description
1 polymer ?
#
loop_
_entity_poly.entity_id
_entity_poly.type
_entity_poly.pdbx_seq_one_letter_code
_entity_poly.pdbx_strand_id
1 'polypeptide(L)' 'MLSLIICLFGCSAKEKMIDTNNAGQKLYYEKCNGCHRLYDKTEYEPKKWREIMNVMKKKSHLTDDDERMIIKYLAE' A
#
# COMPACT_ATOMS: atom_id res chain seq x y z
N MET A 1 -5.40 -12.60 52.15
CA MET A 1 -6.35 -12.69 51.02
C MET A 1 -5.93 -11.67 49.98
N LEU A 2 -5.84 -12.16 48.75
CA LEU A 2 -5.15 -11.61 47.59
C LEU A 2 -5.89 -10.38 47.01
N SER A 3 -5.41 -9.16 47.25
CA SER A 3 -5.90 -7.97 46.52
C SER A 3 -5.09 -7.79 45.24
N LEU A 4 -5.52 -8.49 44.19
CA LEU A 4 -5.06 -8.29 42.81
C LEU A 4 -5.90 -7.16 42.18
N ILE A 5 -5.47 -5.92 42.32
CA ILE A 5 -6.07 -4.77 41.64
C ILE A 5 -5.59 -4.81 40.19
N ILE A 6 -6.47 -5.26 39.30
CA ILE A 6 -6.24 -5.40 37.87
C ILE A 6 -6.15 -4.00 37.26
N CYS A 7 -4.96 -3.64 36.78
CA CYS A 7 -4.72 -2.45 35.96
C CYS A 7 -5.46 -2.59 34.62
N LEU A 8 -6.70 -2.12 34.53
CA LEU A 8 -7.39 -1.90 33.27
C LEU A 8 -7.12 -0.48 32.75
N PHE A 9 -5.86 -0.20 32.41
CA PHE A 9 -5.55 0.86 31.44
C PHE A 9 -5.79 0.31 30.04
N GLY A 10 -7.06 0.14 29.68
CA GLY A 10 -7.46 -0.13 28.32
C GLY A 10 -7.37 1.15 27.49
N CYS A 11 -6.16 1.55 27.09
CA CYS A 11 -6.00 2.47 25.96
C CYS A 11 -6.43 1.72 24.68
N SER A 12 -7.72 1.82 24.34
CA SER A 12 -8.22 1.35 23.06
C SER A 12 -7.73 2.31 21.96
N ALA A 13 -6.52 2.06 21.47
CA ALA A 13 -6.09 2.60 20.20
C ALA A 13 -7.00 1.99 19.13
N LYS A 14 -7.94 2.78 18.60
CA LYS A 14 -8.66 2.41 17.38
C LYS A 14 -7.62 2.20 16.29
N GLU A 15 -7.28 0.94 16.03
CA GLU A 15 -6.44 0.54 14.92
C GLU A 15 -7.18 0.95 13.65
N LYS A 16 -6.71 2.03 13.02
CA LYS A 16 -7.26 2.56 11.79
C LYS A 16 -6.94 1.53 10.72
N MET A 17 -7.89 0.66 10.42
CA MET A 17 -7.78 -0.32 9.33
C MET A 17 -7.60 0.46 8.03
N ILE A 18 -6.34 0.66 7.64
CA ILE A 18 -5.99 1.29 6.37
C ILE A 18 -6.45 0.30 5.30
N ASP A 19 -7.49 0.67 4.57
CA ASP A 19 -7.84 -0.04 3.34
C ASP A 19 -6.70 0.15 2.35
N THR A 20 -5.77 -0.79 2.38
CA THR A 20 -4.58 -0.83 1.53
C THR A 20 -4.91 -0.80 0.04
N ASN A 21 -6.11 -1.21 -0.38
CA ASN A 21 -6.51 -1.17 -1.78
C ASN A 21 -6.79 0.28 -2.21
N ASN A 22 -7.55 1.02 -1.40
CA ASN A 22 -7.80 2.45 -1.62
C ASN A 22 -6.51 3.27 -1.50
N ALA A 23 -5.65 2.96 -0.52
CA ALA A 23 -4.36 3.63 -0.37
C ALA A 23 -3.43 3.40 -1.58
N GLY A 24 -3.33 2.16 -2.07
CA GLY A 24 -2.54 1.82 -3.25
C GLY A 24 -3.06 2.48 -4.53
N GLN A 25 -4.39 2.52 -4.70
CA GLN A 25 -5.03 3.22 -5.81
C GLN A 25 -4.66 4.71 -5.83
N LYS A 26 -4.90 5.40 -4.71
CA LYS A 26 -4.59 6.83 -4.58
C LYS A 26 -3.12 7.10 -4.88
N LEU A 27 -2.22 6.30 -4.30
CA LEU A 27 -0.78 6.44 -4.51
C LEU A 27 -0.40 6.23 -5.99
N TYR A 28 -1.01 5.25 -6.67
CA TYR A 28 -0.80 5.01 -8.10
C TYR A 28 -1.18 6.24 -8.93
N TYR A 29 -2.37 6.81 -8.71
CA TYR A 29 -2.81 8.00 -9.43
C TYR A 29 -1.97 9.24 -9.12
N GLU A 30 -1.45 9.39 -7.90
CA GLU A 30 -0.65 10.56 -7.52
C GLU A 30 0.80 10.50 -8.00
N LYS A 31 1.39 9.30 -8.11
CA LYS A 31 2.82 9.13 -8.40
C LYS A 31 3.12 8.69 -9.83
N CYS A 32 2.24 7.91 -10.46
CA CYS A 32 2.56 7.23 -11.72
C CYS A 32 2.17 8.00 -12.99
N ASN A 33 1.55 9.19 -12.86
CA ASN A 33 1.15 10.03 -14.00
C ASN A 33 2.13 11.17 -14.33
N GLY A 34 3.23 11.31 -13.57
CA GLY A 34 4.13 12.46 -13.69
C GLY A 34 5.16 12.38 -14.82
N CYS A 35 5.51 11.18 -15.29
CA CYS A 35 6.59 10.99 -16.27
C CYS A 35 6.14 10.35 -17.59
N HIS A 36 4.99 9.66 -17.60
CA HIS A 36 4.40 9.03 -18.78
C HIS A 36 2.90 8.89 -18.54
N ARG A 37 2.18 8.41 -19.57
CA ARG A 37 0.75 8.11 -19.42
C ARG A 37 0.51 7.17 -18.25
N LEU A 38 -0.61 7.35 -17.56
CA LEU A 38 -1.07 6.39 -16.58
C LEU A 38 -1.69 5.21 -17.33
N TYR A 39 -1.24 4.00 -17.00
CA TYR A 39 -1.72 2.78 -17.64
C TYR A 39 -2.95 2.27 -16.87
N ASP A 40 -3.92 1.69 -17.56
CA ASP A 40 -5.06 1.08 -16.88
C ASP A 40 -4.65 -0.24 -16.20
N LYS A 41 -5.19 -0.52 -15.01
CA LYS A 41 -4.90 -1.75 -14.23
C LYS A 41 -5.08 -3.02 -15.07
N THR A 42 -6.02 -3.01 -16.01
CA THR A 42 -6.36 -4.16 -16.87
C THR A 42 -5.43 -4.35 -18.07
N GLU A 43 -4.52 -3.41 -18.36
CA GLU A 43 -3.61 -3.51 -19.51
C GLU A 43 -2.57 -4.63 -19.37
N TYR A 44 -2.25 -5.03 -18.14
CA TYR A 44 -1.25 -6.05 -17.87
C TYR A 44 -1.73 -7.09 -16.88
N GLU A 45 -1.27 -8.32 -17.08
CA GLU A 45 -1.47 -9.41 -16.13
C GLU A 45 -0.73 -9.16 -14.81
N PRO A 46 -1.21 -9.68 -13.66
CA PRO A 46 -0.62 -9.48 -12.34
C PRO A 46 0.90 -9.72 -12.26
N LYS A 47 1.40 -10.75 -12.94
CA LYS A 47 2.85 -11.03 -12.98
C LYS A 47 3.62 -9.92 -13.68
N LYS A 48 3.07 -9.39 -14.78
CA LYS A 48 3.71 -8.35 -15.57
C LYS A 48 3.76 -7.02 -14.80
N TRP A 49 2.72 -6.72 -14.04
CA TRP A 49 2.74 -5.56 -13.14
C TRP A 49 3.86 -5.60 -12.11
N ARG A 50 4.11 -6.75 -11.49
CA ARG A 50 5.22 -6.90 -10.52
C ARG A 50 6.58 -6.67 -11.17
N GLU A 51 6.78 -7.17 -12.39
CA GLU A 51 8.01 -6.89 -13.18
C GLU A 51 8.17 -5.40 -13.50
N ILE A 52 7.10 -4.73 -13.92
CA ILE A 52 7.11 -3.29 -14.22
C ILE A 52 7.44 -2.49 -12.97
N MET A 53 6.82 -2.81 -11.82
CA MET A 53 7.04 -2.10 -10.57
C MET A 53 8.48 -2.23 -10.06
N ASN A 54 9.12 -3.40 -10.21
CA ASN A 54 10.54 -3.57 -9.90
C ASN A 54 11.46 -2.60 -10.67
N VAL A 55 11.09 -2.28 -11.92
CA VAL A 55 11.82 -1.31 -12.75
C VAL A 55 11.43 0.12 -12.37
N MET A 56 10.14 0.40 -12.23
CA MET A 56 9.64 1.75 -11.97
C MET A 56 10.09 2.27 -10.62
N LYS A 57 10.06 1.44 -9.57
CA LYS A 57 10.54 1.81 -8.24
C LYS A 57 11.93 2.45 -8.27
N LYS A 58 12.86 1.85 -9.01
CA LYS A 58 14.23 2.37 -9.14
C LYS A 58 14.28 3.71 -9.87
N LYS A 59 13.42 3.90 -10.87
CA LYS A 59 13.37 5.11 -11.70
C LYS A 59 12.63 6.27 -11.06
N SER A 60 11.60 5.98 -10.26
CA SER A 60 10.74 6.98 -9.61
C SER A 60 11.06 7.14 -8.12
N HIS A 61 12.10 6.46 -7.62
CA HIS A 61 12.53 6.51 -6.23
C HIS A 61 11.40 6.19 -5.23
N LEU A 62 10.53 5.24 -5.58
CA LEU A 62 9.48 4.78 -4.66
C LEU A 62 10.12 4.02 -3.49
N THR A 63 9.51 4.17 -2.31
CA THR A 63 9.87 3.33 -1.17
C THR A 63 9.38 1.90 -1.35
N ASP A 64 9.91 0.96 -0.56
CA ASP A 64 9.43 -0.42 -0.54
C ASP A 64 7.95 -0.52 -0.16
N ASP A 65 7.50 0.36 0.75
CA ASP A 65 6.09 0.45 1.15
C ASP A 65 5.20 0.97 0.02
N ASP A 66 5.65 1.99 -0.70
CA ASP A 66 4.94 2.52 -1.86
C ASP A 66 4.75 1.46 -2.95
N GLU A 67 5.84 0.75 -3.30
CA GLU A 67 5.79 -0.34 -4.28
C GLU A 67 4.79 -1.42 -3.86
N ARG A 68 4.82 -1.83 -2.58
CA ARG A 68 3.96 -2.90 -2.09
C ARG A 68 2.47 -2.50 -2.12
N MET A 69 2.15 -1.25 -1.77
CA MET A 69 0.78 -0.72 -1.86
C MET A 69 0.29 -0.63 -3.31
N ILE A 70 1.13 -0.15 -4.22
CA ILE A 70 0.79 -0.04 -5.65
C ILE A 70 0.62 -1.44 -6.28
N ILE A 71 1.50 -2.40 -5.98
CA ILE A 71 1.37 -3.78 -6.47
C ILE A 71 0.07 -4.40 -6.01
N LYS A 72 -0.31 -4.19 -4.74
CA LYS A 72 -1.59 -4.68 -4.21
C LYS A 72 -2.78 -4.09 -4.98
N TYR A 73 -2.72 -2.82 -5.35
CA TYR A 73 -3.75 -2.23 -6.20
C TYR A 73 -3.74 -2.79 -7.63
N LEU A 74 -2.59 -3.02 -8.26
CA LEU A 74 -2.51 -3.38 -9.68
C LEU A 74 -2.65 -4.88 -9.98
N ALA A 75 -2.24 -5.73 -9.04
CA ALA A 75 -2.00 -7.16 -9.29
C ALA A 75 -2.77 -8.11 -8.35
N GLU A 76 -3.57 -7.56 -7.43
CA GLU A 76 -4.45 -8.29 -6.50
C GLU A 76 -5.86 -7.68 -6.53
#